data_AF-A0A4R7JCX3-F1
#
_entry.id   AF-A0A4R7JCX3-F1
#
_cell.length_a   1.000
_cell.length_b   1.000
_cell.length_c   1.000
_cell.angle_alpha   90.00
_cell.angle_beta   90.00
_cell.angle_gamma   90.00
#
_symmetry.space_group_name_H-M   'P 1'
#
loop_
_entity.id
_entity.type
_entity.pdbx_description
1 polymer ?
#
loop_
_entity_poly.entity_id
_entity_poly.type
_entity_poly.pdbx_seq_one_letter_code
_entity_poly.pdbx_strand_id
1 'polypeptide(L)'
;MRVLVTGSAGFIGSHVVEALREHGHEPVGYDVREDPRADVRDPAALARALAGVDAVCHQAAMVGLGSGFADAAEYVSRNDLGTAVLLAAMAGADVRRLVLAGSMVVYGEGRYACPAHGVVRPGPRAVADLDAGRFEPLCPECGADLSPGLVGEDAPADPRNVYATTKLAQEHLAAAWARTTGATAVSLRYHNVYGPRMPRDTPYAGVASFFRSALARGEAPRVFEDGRQRRDFVHVRDVAAANVAALESARPPQGALSAYNTGSGEPHTVGEMATALAAAHGGPEPVVTGEYRLGDVRHITADSARLRTELGWRPRVGFQEGMREFARAGLRGA
;
A
#
# COMPACT_ATOMS: atom_id res chain seq x y z
N MET A 1 -13.25 -20.72 5.68
CA MET A 1 -12.70 -20.69 4.32
C MET A 1 -11.26 -21.14 4.36
N ARG A 2 -10.85 -21.94 3.40
CA ARG A 2 -9.45 -22.22 3.09
C ARG A 2 -8.94 -21.16 2.11
N VAL A 3 -7.96 -20.36 2.53
CA VAL A 3 -7.60 -19.11 1.87
C VAL A 3 -6.16 -19.15 1.41
N LEU A 4 -5.91 -19.10 0.10
CA LEU A 4 -4.55 -18.96 -0.41
C LEU A 4 -4.05 -17.54 -0.18
N VAL A 5 -2.91 -17.38 0.49
CA VAL A 5 -2.26 -16.07 0.71
C VAL A 5 -0.96 -16.03 -0.07
N THR A 6 -0.95 -15.38 -1.23
CA THR A 6 0.31 -15.18 -1.96
C THR A 6 1.13 -14.09 -1.29
N GLY A 7 2.46 -14.23 -1.25
CA GLY A 7 3.32 -13.29 -0.51
C GLY A 7 3.17 -13.44 1.01
N SER A 8 2.77 -14.62 1.48
CA SER A 8 2.49 -14.95 2.89
C SER A 8 3.68 -14.73 3.81
N ALA A 9 4.91 -14.88 3.30
CA ALA A 9 6.12 -14.67 4.09
C ALA A 9 6.55 -13.20 4.10
N GLY A 10 5.87 -12.32 3.36
CA GLY A 10 6.12 -10.88 3.33
C GLY A 10 5.72 -10.16 4.61
N PHE A 11 6.02 -8.85 4.66
CA PHE A 11 5.63 -7.98 5.77
C PHE A 11 4.12 -8.01 6.02
N ILE A 12 3.31 -7.60 5.04
CA ILE A 12 1.85 -7.55 5.20
C ILE A 12 1.25 -8.96 5.19
N GLY A 13 1.67 -9.82 4.25
CA GLY A 13 1.10 -11.17 4.09
C GLY A 13 1.16 -12.03 5.35
N SER A 14 2.22 -11.91 6.15
CA SER A 14 2.35 -12.69 7.38
C SER A 14 1.37 -12.25 8.47
N HIS A 15 1.03 -10.95 8.56
CA HIS A 15 -0.05 -10.45 9.43
C HIS A 15 -1.43 -10.85 8.89
N VAL A 16 -1.62 -10.90 7.57
CA VAL A 16 -2.87 -11.39 6.96
C VAL A 16 -3.09 -12.86 7.30
N VAL A 17 -2.05 -13.71 7.23
CA VAL A 17 -2.12 -15.12 7.64
C VAL A 17 -2.53 -15.25 9.11
N GLU A 18 -1.96 -14.47 10.00
CA GLU A 18 -2.32 -14.47 11.42
C GLU A 18 -3.78 -14.04 11.63
N ALA A 19 -4.19 -12.91 11.05
CA ALA A 19 -5.55 -12.41 11.17
C ALA A 19 -6.60 -13.39 10.63
N LEU A 20 -6.30 -14.08 9.52
CA LEU A 20 -7.18 -15.12 8.97
C LEU A 20 -7.35 -16.30 9.95
N ARG A 21 -6.26 -16.76 10.60
CA ARG A 21 -6.34 -17.84 11.62
C ARG A 21 -7.17 -17.41 12.82
N GLU A 22 -6.98 -16.18 13.29
CA GLU A 22 -7.73 -15.61 14.42
C GLU A 22 -9.23 -15.54 14.14
N HIS A 23 -9.63 -15.40 12.87
CA HIS A 23 -11.04 -15.40 12.44
C HIS A 23 -11.54 -16.80 12.01
N GLY A 24 -10.81 -17.87 12.35
CA GLY A 24 -11.23 -19.24 12.10
C GLY A 24 -11.16 -19.68 10.64
N HIS A 25 -10.40 -18.97 9.80
CA HIS A 25 -10.07 -19.42 8.46
C HIS A 25 -8.80 -20.29 8.46
N GLU A 26 -8.62 -21.05 7.38
CA GLU A 26 -7.43 -21.89 7.16
C GLU A 26 -6.55 -21.24 6.08
N PRO A 27 -5.56 -20.40 6.43
CA PRO A 27 -4.68 -19.81 5.44
C PRO A 27 -3.64 -20.82 4.93
N VAL A 28 -3.49 -20.85 3.61
CA VAL A 28 -2.48 -21.59 2.87
C VAL A 28 -1.45 -20.59 2.37
N GLY A 29 -0.24 -20.63 2.95
CA GLY A 29 0.85 -19.75 2.53
C GLY A 29 1.37 -20.11 1.13
N TYR A 30 1.72 -19.09 0.34
CA TYR A 30 2.30 -19.25 -0.99
C TYR A 30 3.31 -18.13 -1.25
N ASP A 31 4.60 -18.43 -1.03
CA ASP A 31 5.68 -17.45 -1.17
C ASP A 31 6.99 -18.13 -1.58
N VAL A 32 7.66 -17.55 -2.59
CA VAL A 32 8.97 -18.00 -3.09
C VAL A 32 10.06 -18.03 -2.01
N ARG A 33 9.90 -17.25 -0.93
CA ARG A 33 10.83 -17.25 0.21
C ARG A 33 10.74 -18.50 1.07
N GLU A 34 9.60 -19.20 1.05
CA GLU A 34 9.36 -20.42 1.81
C GLU A 34 9.49 -21.67 0.93
N ASP A 35 8.99 -21.62 -0.31
CA ASP A 35 9.20 -22.64 -1.34
C ASP A 35 9.49 -21.95 -2.67
N PRO A 36 10.69 -22.11 -3.29
CA PRO A 36 11.01 -21.51 -4.58
C PRO A 36 10.05 -21.88 -5.72
N ARG A 37 9.28 -22.96 -5.57
CA ARG A 37 8.24 -23.39 -6.53
C ARG A 37 6.91 -22.65 -6.33
N ALA A 38 6.76 -21.89 -5.24
CA ALA A 38 5.60 -21.04 -4.98
C ALA A 38 5.74 -19.67 -5.68
N ASP A 39 6.09 -19.69 -6.97
CA ASP A 39 6.14 -18.50 -7.82
C ASP A 39 4.78 -18.28 -8.49
N VAL A 40 4.18 -17.10 -8.30
CA VAL A 40 2.89 -16.74 -8.90
C VAL A 40 2.91 -16.71 -10.43
N ARG A 41 4.09 -16.81 -11.05
CA ARG A 41 4.27 -16.94 -12.50
C ARG A 41 4.24 -18.40 -12.98
N ASP A 42 4.23 -19.38 -12.08
CA ASP A 42 4.13 -20.81 -12.42
C ASP A 42 2.66 -21.28 -12.40
N PRO A 43 2.02 -21.48 -13.56
CA PRO A 43 0.63 -21.91 -13.64
C PRO A 43 0.39 -23.31 -13.04
N ALA A 44 1.35 -24.22 -13.16
CA ALA A 44 1.19 -25.58 -12.65
C ALA A 44 1.29 -25.62 -11.13
N ALA A 45 2.18 -24.80 -10.55
CA ALA A 45 2.26 -24.63 -9.10
C ALA A 45 0.99 -23.99 -8.53
N LEU A 46 0.47 -22.95 -9.19
CA LEU A 46 -0.78 -22.32 -8.78
C LEU A 46 -1.97 -23.25 -8.86
N ALA A 47 -2.11 -24.04 -9.93
CA ALA A 47 -3.18 -25.03 -10.05
C ALA A 47 -3.18 -26.04 -8.88
N ARG A 48 -2.00 -26.49 -8.44
CA ARG A 48 -1.87 -27.36 -7.26
C ARG A 48 -2.23 -26.63 -5.96
N ALA A 49 -1.78 -25.38 -5.81
CA ALA A 49 -2.02 -24.59 -4.60
C ALA A 49 -3.50 -24.21 -4.43
N LEU A 50 -4.22 -24.01 -5.53
CA LEU A 50 -5.64 -23.65 -5.56
C LEU A 50 -6.59 -24.85 -5.33
N ALA A 51 -6.08 -26.09 -5.34
CA ALA A 51 -6.92 -27.27 -5.09
C ALA A 51 -7.58 -27.18 -3.69
N GLY A 52 -8.91 -27.14 -3.66
CA GLY A 52 -9.70 -27.02 -2.42
C GLY A 52 -9.56 -25.66 -1.72
N VAL A 53 -9.21 -24.59 -2.43
CA VAL A 53 -9.17 -23.22 -1.91
C VAL A 53 -10.52 -22.55 -2.17
N ASP A 54 -11.05 -21.84 -1.18
CA ASP A 54 -12.32 -21.10 -1.30
C ASP A 54 -12.11 -19.66 -1.81
N ALA A 55 -10.96 -19.05 -1.47
CA ALA A 55 -10.67 -17.66 -1.77
C ALA A 55 -9.16 -17.36 -1.78
N VAL A 56 -8.78 -16.25 -2.40
CA VAL A 56 -7.37 -15.81 -2.48
C VAL A 56 -7.20 -14.40 -1.90
N CYS A 57 -6.20 -14.24 -1.04
CA CYS A 57 -5.62 -12.94 -0.66
C CYS A 57 -4.29 -12.76 -1.41
N HIS A 58 -4.28 -11.94 -2.46
CA HIS A 58 -3.10 -11.73 -3.31
C HIS A 58 -2.22 -10.58 -2.78
N GLN A 59 -1.16 -10.91 -2.03
CA GLN A 59 -0.20 -9.93 -1.48
C GLN A 59 1.18 -9.99 -2.18
N ALA A 60 1.43 -11.03 -3.00
CA ALA A 60 2.68 -11.14 -3.76
C ALA A 60 2.80 -10.00 -4.78
N ALA A 61 3.86 -9.22 -4.65
CA ALA A 61 4.26 -8.22 -5.63
C ALA A 61 5.76 -7.94 -5.45
N MET A 62 6.41 -7.59 -6.56
CA MET A 62 7.67 -6.86 -6.52
C MET A 62 7.44 -5.44 -6.07
N VAL A 63 8.30 -5.05 -5.14
CA VAL A 63 8.21 -3.78 -4.45
C VAL A 63 9.61 -3.24 -4.26
N GLY A 64 9.87 -1.98 -4.63
CA GLY A 64 11.09 -1.28 -4.25
C GLY A 64 12.41 -1.74 -4.89
N LEU A 65 12.40 -2.26 -6.12
CA LEU A 65 13.62 -2.35 -6.92
C LEU A 65 13.71 -1.13 -7.84
N GLY A 66 14.88 -0.49 -7.84
CA GLY A 66 15.31 0.52 -8.82
C GLY A 66 14.74 1.91 -8.64
N SER A 67 15.62 2.90 -8.60
CA SER A 67 15.27 4.32 -8.79
C SER A 67 15.09 4.69 -10.27
N GLY A 68 14.92 3.69 -11.16
CA GLY A 68 14.95 3.90 -12.60
C GLY A 68 14.09 2.91 -13.39
N PHE A 69 13.93 3.19 -14.68
CA PHE A 69 13.06 2.44 -15.59
C PHE A 69 13.60 1.05 -15.98
N ALA A 70 14.86 0.74 -15.66
CA ALA A 70 15.51 -0.52 -16.02
C ALA A 70 14.79 -1.76 -15.46
N ASP A 71 14.17 -1.64 -14.28
CA ASP A 71 13.47 -2.74 -13.62
C ASP A 71 12.03 -2.94 -14.13
N ALA A 72 11.61 -2.19 -15.16
CA ALA A 72 10.23 -2.19 -15.61
C ALA A 72 9.74 -3.58 -16.03
N ALA A 73 10.57 -4.33 -16.75
CA ALA A 73 10.25 -5.69 -17.18
C ALA A 73 10.04 -6.64 -15.98
N GLU A 74 10.83 -6.50 -14.92
CA GLU A 74 10.70 -7.35 -13.73
C GLU A 74 9.47 -6.98 -12.91
N TYR A 75 9.11 -5.69 -12.81
CA TYR A 75 7.84 -5.27 -12.23
C TYR A 75 6.66 -5.87 -13.00
N VAL A 76 6.63 -5.75 -14.33
CA VAL A 76 5.55 -6.31 -15.16
C VAL A 76 5.51 -7.84 -15.03
N SER A 77 6.66 -8.51 -15.00
CA SER A 77 6.76 -9.97 -14.81
C SER A 77 6.17 -10.42 -13.48
N ARG A 78 6.56 -9.79 -12.36
CA ARG A 78 6.14 -10.22 -11.02
C ARG A 78 4.76 -9.73 -10.62
N ASN A 79 4.40 -8.51 -11.00
CA ASN A 79 3.12 -7.90 -10.61
C ASN A 79 2.03 -8.26 -11.60
N ASP A 80 2.19 -7.90 -12.87
CA ASP A 80 1.11 -7.99 -13.86
C ASP A 80 0.95 -9.42 -14.39
N LEU A 81 2.04 -10.02 -14.91
CA LEU A 81 2.02 -11.40 -15.39
C LEU A 81 1.71 -12.37 -14.23
N GLY A 82 2.36 -12.21 -13.08
CA GLY A 82 2.05 -13.00 -11.88
C GLY A 82 0.57 -12.94 -11.47
N THR A 83 -0.05 -11.75 -11.55
CA THR A 83 -1.50 -11.61 -11.31
C THR A 83 -2.32 -12.28 -12.40
N ALA A 84 -1.97 -12.09 -13.66
CA ALA A 84 -2.70 -12.70 -14.78
C ALA A 84 -2.69 -14.23 -14.72
N VAL A 85 -1.54 -14.84 -14.41
CA VAL A 85 -1.39 -16.29 -14.23
C VAL A 85 -2.23 -16.78 -13.05
N LEU A 86 -2.19 -16.07 -11.90
CA LEU A 86 -3.04 -16.38 -10.76
C LEU A 86 -4.53 -16.32 -11.10
N LEU A 87 -5.01 -15.25 -11.74
CA LEU A 87 -6.42 -15.10 -12.12
C LEU A 87 -6.87 -16.20 -13.10
N ALA A 88 -6.02 -16.57 -14.06
CA ALA A 88 -6.30 -17.67 -14.98
C ALA A 88 -6.40 -19.01 -14.24
N ALA A 89 -5.49 -19.28 -13.29
CA ALA A 89 -5.52 -20.47 -12.47
C ALA A 89 -6.76 -20.51 -11.54
N MET A 90 -7.14 -19.36 -10.96
CA MET A 90 -8.37 -19.22 -10.16
C MET A 90 -9.62 -19.52 -10.99
N ALA A 91 -9.68 -19.04 -12.24
CA ALA A 91 -10.78 -19.35 -13.15
C ALA A 91 -10.87 -20.85 -13.46
N GLY A 92 -9.72 -21.51 -13.70
CA GLY A 92 -9.68 -22.95 -13.95
C GLY A 92 -10.03 -23.81 -12.73
N ALA A 93 -9.76 -23.31 -11.52
CA ALA A 93 -10.08 -23.98 -10.25
C ALA A 93 -11.44 -23.58 -9.66
N ASP A 94 -12.23 -22.76 -10.37
CA ASP A 94 -13.51 -22.20 -9.92
C ASP A 94 -13.44 -21.43 -8.58
N VAL A 95 -12.30 -20.82 -8.27
CA VAL A 95 -12.12 -19.98 -7.07
C VAL A 95 -12.59 -18.56 -7.36
N ARG A 96 -13.72 -18.14 -6.80
CA ARG A 96 -14.44 -16.92 -7.23
C ARG A 96 -14.30 -15.70 -6.31
N ARG A 97 -13.39 -15.72 -5.34
CA ARG A 97 -13.21 -14.62 -4.38
C ARG A 97 -11.75 -14.20 -4.31
N LEU A 98 -11.50 -12.92 -4.64
CA LEU A 98 -10.19 -12.31 -4.59
C LEU A 98 -10.19 -11.07 -3.70
N VAL A 99 -9.26 -11.03 -2.75
CA VAL A 99 -8.82 -9.78 -2.10
C VAL A 99 -7.42 -9.46 -2.61
N LEU A 100 -7.32 -8.39 -3.39
CA LEU A 100 -6.10 -7.88 -3.99
C LEU A 100 -5.49 -6.80 -3.07
N ALA A 101 -4.20 -6.92 -2.77
CA ALA A 101 -3.43 -5.82 -2.22
C ALA A 101 -3.31 -4.69 -3.26
N GLY A 102 -4.20 -3.71 -3.23
CA GLY A 102 -4.07 -2.48 -4.01
C GLY A 102 -3.03 -1.53 -3.41
N SER A 103 -2.90 -0.33 -3.98
CA SER A 103 -2.02 0.69 -3.38
C SER A 103 -2.49 2.11 -3.71
N MET A 104 -2.33 3.02 -2.75
CA MET A 104 -2.62 4.44 -2.93
C MET A 104 -1.82 5.10 -4.06
N VAL A 105 -0.70 4.50 -4.49
CA VAL A 105 0.18 5.10 -5.52
C VAL A 105 -0.53 5.30 -6.87
N VAL A 106 -1.65 4.61 -7.09
CA VAL A 106 -2.49 4.79 -8.29
C VAL A 106 -3.09 6.19 -8.38
N TYR A 107 -3.12 6.96 -7.28
CA TYR A 107 -3.68 8.33 -7.24
C TYR A 107 -2.67 9.42 -7.59
N GLY A 108 -1.39 9.10 -7.80
CA GLY A 108 -0.37 10.11 -8.07
C GLY A 108 -0.22 11.11 -6.94
N GLU A 109 -0.46 12.40 -7.23
CA GLU A 109 -0.21 13.50 -6.27
C GLU A 109 -1.23 13.61 -5.13
N GLY A 110 -2.31 12.81 -5.15
CA GLY A 110 -3.41 12.93 -4.18
C GLY A 110 -4.49 13.90 -4.65
N ARG A 111 -5.14 14.59 -3.70
CA ARG A 111 -6.30 15.46 -3.98
C ARG A 111 -6.09 16.85 -3.40
N TYR A 112 -6.36 17.87 -4.22
CA TYR A 112 -6.18 19.27 -3.84
C TYR A 112 -7.38 20.12 -4.24
N ALA A 113 -7.56 21.23 -3.52
CA ALA A 113 -8.53 22.25 -3.83
C ALA A 113 -7.84 23.59 -4.09
N CYS A 114 -8.19 24.21 -5.21
CA CYS A 114 -7.91 25.60 -5.52
C CYS A 114 -9.10 26.47 -5.09
N PRO A 115 -8.88 27.63 -4.45
CA PRO A 115 -9.96 28.55 -4.08
C PRO A 115 -10.83 29.01 -5.26
N ALA A 116 -10.26 29.10 -6.46
CA ALA A 116 -10.96 29.57 -7.67
C ALA A 116 -11.53 28.43 -8.53
N HIS A 117 -10.83 27.30 -8.62
CA HIS A 117 -11.14 26.23 -9.59
C HIS A 117 -11.67 24.94 -8.94
N GLY A 118 -11.86 24.92 -7.61
CA GLY A 118 -12.35 23.75 -6.90
C GLY A 118 -11.32 22.62 -6.89
N VAL A 119 -11.75 21.38 -7.11
CA VAL A 119 -10.85 20.21 -7.08
C VAL A 119 -9.94 20.25 -8.30
N VAL A 120 -8.64 20.35 -8.07
CA VAL A 120 -7.64 20.38 -9.14
C VAL A 120 -6.54 19.35 -8.89
N ARG A 121 -5.85 18.99 -9.96
CA ARG A 121 -4.65 18.17 -9.90
C ARG A 121 -3.44 19.07 -10.06
N PRO A 122 -2.48 19.05 -9.13
CA PRO A 122 -1.25 19.79 -9.34
C PRO A 122 -0.48 19.19 -10.51
N GLY A 123 0.22 20.06 -11.24
CA GLY A 123 1.24 19.64 -12.19
C GLY A 123 2.44 18.99 -11.47
N PRO A 124 3.44 18.52 -12.23
CA PRO A 124 4.72 18.13 -11.65
C PRO A 124 5.34 19.28 -10.83
N ARG A 125 5.91 18.96 -9.66
CA ARG A 125 6.59 19.97 -8.82
C ARG A 125 7.84 20.47 -9.53
N ALA A 126 7.97 21.78 -9.70
CA ALA A 126 9.08 22.37 -10.43
C ALA A 126 10.37 22.37 -9.59
N VAL A 127 11.49 21.98 -10.21
CA VAL A 127 12.81 21.96 -9.57
C VAL A 127 13.15 23.33 -8.96
N ALA A 128 12.88 24.42 -9.70
CA ALA A 128 13.14 25.78 -9.23
C ALA A 128 12.32 26.17 -7.98
N ASP A 129 11.11 25.61 -7.81
CA ASP A 129 10.32 25.82 -6.59
C ASP A 129 10.92 25.05 -5.41
N LEU A 130 11.30 23.78 -5.64
CA LEU A 130 11.90 22.92 -4.62
C LEU A 130 13.25 23.45 -4.15
N ASP A 131 14.10 23.92 -5.07
CA ASP A 131 15.38 24.58 -4.76
C ASP A 131 15.19 25.88 -3.96
N ALA A 132 14.07 26.57 -4.16
CA ALA A 132 13.68 27.76 -3.41
C ALA A 132 12.95 27.45 -2.09
N GLY A 133 12.82 26.18 -1.71
CA GLY A 133 12.10 25.75 -0.50
C GLY A 133 10.58 25.87 -0.58
N ARG A 134 10.00 26.05 -1.78
CA ARG A 134 8.56 26.02 -2.02
C ARG A 134 8.13 24.59 -2.32
N PHE A 135 7.65 23.89 -1.30
CA PHE A 135 7.25 22.49 -1.42
C PHE A 135 5.76 22.28 -1.69
N GLU A 136 4.92 23.27 -1.37
CA GLU A 136 3.48 23.20 -1.61
C GLU A 136 3.16 23.27 -3.10
N PRO A 137 2.25 22.41 -3.61
CA PRO A 137 1.92 22.41 -5.02
C PRO A 137 1.03 23.60 -5.36
N LEU A 138 1.24 24.17 -6.55
CA LEU A 138 0.46 25.30 -7.05
C LEU A 138 -0.63 24.83 -8.00
N CYS A 139 -1.71 25.62 -8.09
CA CYS A 139 -2.78 25.41 -9.05
C CYS A 139 -2.22 25.52 -10.47
N PRO A 140 -2.44 24.53 -11.36
CA PRO A 140 -1.95 24.61 -12.73
C PRO A 140 -2.65 25.70 -13.57
N GLU A 141 -3.79 26.21 -13.11
CA GLU A 141 -4.60 27.20 -13.84
C GLU A 141 -4.27 28.64 -13.44
N CYS A 142 -4.16 28.95 -12.14
CA CYS A 142 -3.89 30.32 -11.67
C CYS A 142 -2.59 30.48 -10.86
N GLY A 143 -1.84 29.42 -10.59
CA GLY A 143 -0.62 29.48 -9.78
C GLY A 143 -0.83 29.75 -8.29
N ALA A 144 -2.07 29.75 -7.79
CA ALA A 144 -2.36 29.91 -6.36
C ALA A 144 -2.00 28.66 -5.55
N ASP A 145 -1.69 28.85 -4.27
CA ASP A 145 -1.47 27.74 -3.32
C ASP A 145 -2.68 26.81 -3.26
N LEU A 146 -2.41 25.52 -3.23
CA LEU A 146 -3.42 24.49 -3.12
C LEU A 146 -3.60 24.01 -1.69
N SER A 147 -4.85 23.74 -1.32
CA SER A 147 -5.17 23.09 -0.04
C SER A 147 -5.28 21.57 -0.23
N PRO A 148 -4.52 20.75 0.52
CA PRO A 148 -4.61 19.30 0.42
C PRO A 148 -5.91 18.77 1.04
N GLY A 149 -6.51 17.76 0.40
CA GLY A 149 -7.70 17.06 0.88
C GLY A 149 -7.51 15.55 0.97
N LEU A 150 -8.52 14.86 1.52
CA LEU A 150 -8.55 13.40 1.56
C LEU A 150 -8.86 12.84 0.15
N VAL A 151 -8.14 11.79 -0.25
CA VAL A 151 -8.36 11.11 -1.54
C VAL A 151 -9.39 10.00 -1.36
N GLY A 152 -10.53 10.11 -2.06
CA GLY A 152 -11.55 9.06 -2.17
C GLY A 152 -11.26 8.10 -3.33
N GLU A 153 -11.97 6.98 -3.39
CA GLU A 153 -11.80 5.99 -4.47
C GLU A 153 -12.28 6.46 -5.84
N ASP A 154 -13.05 7.55 -5.89
CA ASP A 154 -13.49 8.26 -7.10
C ASP A 154 -12.42 9.19 -7.69
N ALA A 155 -11.34 9.44 -6.96
CA ALA A 155 -10.21 10.21 -7.47
C ALA A 155 -9.64 9.50 -8.71
N PRO A 156 -9.48 10.23 -9.84
CA PRO A 156 -9.00 9.57 -11.05
C PRO A 156 -7.58 9.01 -10.87
N ALA A 157 -7.25 7.94 -11.58
CA ALA A 157 -5.92 7.38 -11.51
C ALA A 157 -4.88 8.33 -12.14
N ASP A 158 -3.65 8.28 -11.65
CA ASP A 158 -2.47 8.99 -12.14
C ASP A 158 -1.19 8.22 -11.74
N PRO A 159 -0.96 7.00 -12.28
CA PRO A 159 0.22 6.21 -11.94
C PRO A 159 1.50 6.85 -12.53
N ARG A 160 2.38 7.37 -11.67
CA ARG A 160 3.59 8.14 -12.07
C ARG A 160 4.91 7.36 -12.09
N ASN A 161 4.88 6.07 -11.79
CA ASN A 161 6.05 5.19 -11.87
C ASN A 161 5.63 3.78 -12.23
N VAL A 162 6.58 2.93 -12.62
CA VAL A 162 6.28 1.58 -13.11
C VAL A 162 5.55 0.74 -12.07
N TYR A 163 5.95 0.85 -10.79
CA TYR A 163 5.24 0.17 -9.71
C TYR A 163 3.76 0.59 -9.67
N ALA A 164 3.45 1.88 -9.67
CA ALA A 164 2.08 2.38 -9.70
C ALA A 164 1.30 1.91 -10.93
N THR A 165 1.94 1.90 -12.11
CA THR A 165 1.35 1.38 -13.34
C THR A 165 0.96 -0.09 -13.18
N THR A 166 1.86 -0.92 -12.66
CA THR A 166 1.56 -2.34 -12.43
C THR A 166 0.46 -2.55 -11.39
N LYS A 167 0.43 -1.78 -10.29
CA LYS A 167 -0.66 -1.87 -9.30
C LYS A 167 -2.02 -1.54 -9.90
N LEU A 168 -2.09 -0.54 -10.78
CA LEU A 168 -3.33 -0.22 -11.50
C LEU A 168 -3.69 -1.31 -12.53
N ALA A 169 -2.71 -1.85 -13.24
CA ALA A 169 -2.92 -2.95 -14.18
C ALA A 169 -3.49 -4.20 -13.48
N GLN A 170 -3.02 -4.54 -12.28
CA GLN A 170 -3.58 -5.61 -11.46
C GLN A 170 -5.08 -5.40 -11.16
N GLU A 171 -5.51 -4.17 -10.85
CA GLU A 171 -6.93 -3.86 -10.66
C GLU A 171 -7.74 -4.07 -11.95
N HIS A 172 -7.20 -3.64 -13.11
CA HIS A 172 -7.87 -3.85 -14.39
C HIS A 172 -7.98 -5.33 -14.78
N LEU A 173 -6.93 -6.12 -14.54
CA LEU A 173 -6.92 -7.56 -14.76
C LEU A 173 -7.96 -8.26 -13.86
N ALA A 174 -7.96 -7.94 -12.57
CA ALA A 174 -8.92 -8.50 -11.62
C ALA A 174 -10.38 -8.11 -11.97
N ALA A 175 -10.62 -6.87 -12.42
CA ALA A 175 -11.94 -6.44 -12.88
C ALA A 175 -12.39 -7.19 -14.14
N ALA A 176 -11.48 -7.43 -15.09
CA ALA A 176 -11.78 -8.21 -16.29
C ALA A 176 -12.07 -9.68 -15.96
N TRP A 177 -11.28 -10.28 -15.09
CA TRP A 177 -11.51 -11.64 -14.58
C TRP A 177 -12.87 -11.75 -13.87
N ALA A 178 -13.19 -10.82 -12.96
CA ALA A 178 -14.46 -10.80 -12.25
C ALA A 178 -15.65 -10.76 -13.22
N ARG A 179 -15.65 -9.84 -14.19
CA ARG A 179 -16.70 -9.73 -15.22
C ARG A 179 -16.90 -11.02 -16.01
N THR A 180 -15.82 -11.66 -16.43
CA THR A 180 -15.88 -12.85 -17.30
C THR A 180 -16.32 -14.11 -16.56
N THR A 181 -16.00 -14.21 -15.27
CA THR A 181 -16.24 -15.44 -14.47
C THR A 181 -17.43 -15.32 -13.52
N GLY A 182 -18.01 -14.13 -13.37
CA GLY A 182 -18.98 -13.83 -12.31
C GLY A 182 -18.37 -13.80 -10.91
N ALA A 183 -17.04 -13.82 -10.79
CA ALA A 183 -16.34 -13.74 -9.52
C ALA A 183 -16.44 -12.36 -8.87
N THR A 184 -16.03 -12.28 -7.60
CA THR A 184 -16.00 -11.05 -6.83
C THR A 184 -14.54 -10.68 -6.53
N ALA A 185 -14.15 -9.45 -6.86
CA ALA A 185 -12.82 -8.92 -6.56
C ALA A 185 -12.90 -7.67 -5.67
N VAL A 186 -12.03 -7.61 -4.68
CA VAL A 186 -11.84 -6.42 -3.83
C VAL A 186 -10.40 -5.95 -3.94
N SER A 187 -10.17 -4.69 -4.31
CA SER A 187 -8.85 -4.05 -4.21
C SER A 187 -8.81 -3.21 -2.93
N LEU A 188 -7.91 -3.55 -2.01
CA LEU A 188 -7.62 -2.73 -0.84
C LEU A 188 -6.45 -1.82 -1.15
N ARG A 189 -6.71 -0.56 -1.49
CA ARG A 189 -5.68 0.44 -1.77
C ARG A 189 -5.00 0.87 -0.47
N TYR A 190 -3.95 0.15 -0.10
CA TYR A 190 -3.19 0.44 1.11
C TYR A 190 -2.51 1.80 1.01
N HIS A 191 -2.67 2.61 2.05
CA HIS A 191 -1.85 3.80 2.29
C HIS A 191 -0.52 3.42 2.97
N ASN A 192 0.07 4.28 3.78
CA ASN A 192 1.43 4.08 4.30
C ASN A 192 1.43 3.08 5.45
N VAL A 193 1.54 1.79 5.11
CA VAL A 193 1.53 0.70 6.09
C VAL A 193 2.82 0.68 6.90
N TYR A 194 2.72 0.58 8.23
CA TYR A 194 3.87 0.41 9.12
C TYR A 194 3.59 -0.61 10.24
N GLY A 195 4.65 -1.10 10.90
CA GLY A 195 4.50 -1.99 12.05
C GLY A 195 5.54 -3.13 12.12
N PRO A 196 5.36 -4.08 13.05
CA PRO A 196 6.28 -5.21 13.23
C PRO A 196 6.51 -6.02 11.94
N ARG A 197 7.73 -6.56 11.77
CA ARG A 197 8.19 -7.31 10.59
C ARG A 197 8.40 -6.51 9.30
N MET A 198 8.23 -5.19 9.34
CA MET A 198 8.65 -4.33 8.24
C MET A 198 10.16 -4.53 7.96
N PRO A 199 10.58 -4.70 6.69
CA PRO A 199 11.99 -4.87 6.34
C PRO A 199 12.78 -3.59 6.56
N ARG A 200 14.08 -3.73 6.86
CA ARG A 200 15.02 -2.61 6.99
C ARG A 200 15.39 -2.01 5.64
N ASP A 201 15.76 -0.73 5.66
CA ASP A 201 16.49 -0.02 4.60
C ASP A 201 15.88 -0.12 3.19
N THR A 202 14.56 -0.34 3.11
CA THR A 202 13.87 -0.47 1.84
C THR A 202 13.16 0.84 1.48
N PRO A 203 13.41 1.40 0.28
CA PRO A 203 12.69 2.57 -0.23
C PRO A 203 11.18 2.41 -0.22
N TYR A 204 10.71 1.17 -0.30
CA TYR A 204 9.32 0.83 -0.50
C TYR A 204 8.52 0.67 0.79
N ALA A 205 9.13 0.23 1.89
CA ALA A 205 8.44 0.19 3.19
C ALA A 205 8.15 1.60 3.75
N GLY A 206 8.34 2.63 2.93
CA GLY A 206 8.11 4.01 3.25
C GLY A 206 9.20 4.58 4.13
N VAL A 207 9.06 5.88 4.38
CA VAL A 207 9.96 6.65 5.23
C VAL A 207 10.12 6.06 6.64
N ALA A 208 9.11 5.33 7.11
CA ALA A 208 9.09 4.58 8.37
C ALA A 208 10.29 3.64 8.55
N SER A 209 10.62 2.87 7.51
CA SER A 209 11.72 1.90 7.55
C SER A 209 13.07 2.60 7.67
N PHE A 210 13.29 3.68 6.90
CA PHE A 210 14.53 4.45 6.98
C PHE A 210 14.72 5.12 8.33
N PHE A 211 13.67 5.72 8.89
CA PHE A 211 13.75 6.34 10.21
C PHE A 211 14.06 5.31 11.28
N ARG A 212 13.39 4.16 11.26
CA ARG A 212 13.64 3.08 12.22
C ARG A 212 15.05 2.51 12.08
N SER A 213 15.53 2.32 10.85
CA SER A 213 16.89 1.86 10.58
C SER A 213 17.95 2.86 11.07
N ALA A 214 17.76 4.16 10.84
CA ALA A 214 18.66 5.20 11.33
C ALA A 214 18.73 5.20 12.86
N LEU A 215 17.57 5.19 13.52
CA LEU A 215 17.49 5.14 14.99
C LEU A 215 18.17 3.89 15.56
N ALA A 216 17.99 2.73 14.93
CA ALA A 216 18.66 1.50 15.32
C ALA A 216 20.20 1.55 15.17
N ARG A 217 20.73 2.45 14.34
CA ARG A 217 22.16 2.76 14.23
C ARG A 217 22.62 3.90 15.15
N GLY A 218 21.72 4.47 15.96
CA GLY A 218 22.00 5.65 16.78
C GLY A 218 22.06 6.96 15.97
N GLU A 219 21.53 6.97 14.75
CA GLU A 219 21.54 8.11 13.84
C GLU A 219 20.19 8.85 13.88
N ALA A 220 20.24 10.17 13.70
CA ALA A 220 19.04 10.99 13.57
C ALA A 220 18.28 10.67 12.27
N PRO A 221 16.95 10.46 12.33
CA PRO A 221 16.11 10.45 11.14
C PRO A 221 16.30 11.71 10.29
N ARG A 222 16.62 11.55 9.01
CA ARG A 222 16.74 12.67 8.05
C ARG A 222 15.39 12.92 7.37
N VAL A 223 14.72 14.00 7.74
CA VAL A 223 13.41 14.38 7.22
C VAL A 223 13.59 15.31 6.02
N PHE A 224 13.11 14.89 4.86
CA PHE A 224 13.25 15.62 3.59
C PHE A 224 12.24 16.78 3.52
N GLU A 225 12.52 17.74 2.64
CA GLU A 225 11.80 19.00 2.47
C GLU A 225 11.72 19.75 3.80
N ASP A 226 10.53 20.18 4.19
CA ASP A 226 10.20 20.79 5.48
C ASP A 226 9.56 19.79 6.48
N GLY A 227 9.48 18.50 6.12
CA GLY A 227 8.82 17.45 6.90
C GLY A 227 7.29 17.52 6.94
N ARG A 228 6.65 18.46 6.24
CA ARG A 228 5.20 18.68 6.29
C ARG A 228 4.43 17.86 5.25
N GLN A 229 5.11 17.00 4.48
CA GLN A 229 4.42 16.04 3.60
C GLN A 229 3.42 15.26 4.42
N ARG A 230 2.19 15.10 3.91
CA ARG A 230 1.11 14.44 4.65
C ARG A 230 0.90 13.05 4.11
N ARG A 231 0.78 12.09 5.02
CA ARG A 231 0.49 10.68 4.75
C ARG A 231 -0.59 10.21 5.69
N ASP A 232 -1.27 9.15 5.29
CA ASP A 232 -2.08 8.36 6.22
C ASP A 232 -1.25 7.11 6.59
N PHE A 233 -0.69 7.11 7.81
CA PHE A 233 0.07 5.98 8.32
C PHE A 233 -0.87 5.00 9.02
N VAL A 234 -0.98 3.79 8.47
CA VAL A 234 -1.89 2.74 8.95
C VAL A 234 -1.09 1.56 9.50
N HIS A 235 -1.50 1.05 10.66
CA HIS A 235 -0.80 -0.08 11.26
C HIS A 235 -1.08 -1.38 10.47
N VAL A 236 -0.05 -2.23 10.34
CA VAL A 236 -0.13 -3.47 9.55
C VAL A 236 -1.21 -4.44 10.03
N ARG A 237 -1.51 -4.46 11.34
CA ARG A 237 -2.62 -5.27 11.87
C ARG A 237 -3.99 -4.76 11.41
N ASP A 238 -4.15 -3.45 11.26
CA ASP A 238 -5.39 -2.87 10.74
C ASP A 238 -5.55 -3.19 9.25
N VAL A 239 -4.46 -3.18 8.48
CA VAL A 239 -4.45 -3.66 7.09
C VAL A 239 -4.81 -5.15 7.01
N ALA A 240 -4.27 -5.98 7.90
CA ALA A 240 -4.61 -7.39 7.96
C ALA A 240 -6.11 -7.61 8.28
N ALA A 241 -6.65 -6.86 9.25
CA ALA A 241 -8.08 -6.86 9.54
C ALA A 241 -8.94 -6.38 8.36
N ALA A 242 -8.45 -5.45 7.53
CA ALA A 242 -9.15 -5.02 6.32
C ALA A 242 -9.25 -6.16 5.29
N ASN A 243 -8.22 -7.00 5.17
CA ASN A 243 -8.25 -8.17 4.30
C ASN A 243 -9.29 -9.18 4.76
N VAL A 244 -9.36 -9.44 6.06
CA VAL A 244 -10.39 -10.32 6.64
C VAL A 244 -11.79 -9.75 6.39
N ALA A 245 -12.03 -8.48 6.69
CA ALA A 245 -13.32 -7.84 6.46
C ALA A 245 -13.74 -7.85 4.97
N ALA A 246 -12.80 -7.65 4.05
CA ALA A 246 -13.04 -7.78 2.62
C ALA A 246 -13.37 -9.22 2.21
N LEU A 247 -12.67 -10.19 2.79
CA LEU A 247 -12.87 -11.61 2.51
C LEU A 247 -14.21 -12.12 3.02
N GLU A 248 -14.64 -11.68 4.20
CA GLU A 248 -15.90 -12.12 4.84
C GLU A 248 -17.14 -11.40 4.29
N SER A 249 -16.96 -10.24 3.65
CA SER A 249 -18.10 -9.45 3.18
C SER A 249 -18.81 -10.05 1.97
N ALA A 250 -20.13 -10.03 2.01
CA ALA A 250 -21.00 -10.34 0.86
C ALA A 250 -21.44 -9.10 0.07
N ARG A 251 -21.01 -7.89 0.47
CA ARG A 251 -21.45 -6.64 -0.18
C ARG A 251 -20.87 -6.39 -1.57
N PRO A 252 -19.57 -6.66 -1.84
CA PRO A 252 -19.02 -6.38 -3.16
C PRO A 252 -19.79 -7.17 -4.24
N PRO A 253 -20.20 -6.52 -5.34
CA PRO A 253 -21.03 -7.16 -6.36
C PRO A 253 -20.26 -8.24 -7.12
N GLN A 254 -20.96 -9.31 -7.48
CA GLN A 254 -20.46 -10.30 -8.43
C GLN A 254 -20.21 -9.65 -9.80
N GLY A 255 -19.23 -10.16 -10.54
CA GLY A 255 -18.92 -9.65 -11.86
C GLY A 255 -18.12 -8.34 -11.85
N ALA A 256 -17.66 -7.86 -10.69
CA ALA A 256 -17.00 -6.57 -10.58
C ALA A 256 -15.84 -6.55 -9.58
N LEU A 257 -15.02 -5.52 -9.71
CA LEU A 257 -14.01 -5.14 -8.72
C LEU A 257 -14.51 -3.93 -7.93
N SER A 258 -14.44 -4.01 -6.60
CA SER A 258 -14.64 -2.87 -5.70
C SER A 258 -13.31 -2.44 -5.09
N ALA A 259 -12.96 -1.16 -5.23
CA ALA A 259 -11.78 -0.59 -4.60
C ALA A 259 -12.14 0.09 -3.27
N TYR A 260 -11.28 -0.05 -2.27
CA TYR A 260 -11.40 0.60 -0.97
C TYR A 260 -10.06 1.13 -0.48
N ASN A 261 -10.00 2.39 -0.09
CA ASN A 261 -8.85 2.98 0.57
C ASN A 261 -8.69 2.42 1.97
N THR A 262 -7.49 1.96 2.29
CA THR A 262 -7.15 1.40 3.59
C THR A 262 -6.12 2.28 4.29
N GLY A 263 -6.61 3.23 5.07
CA GLY A 263 -5.83 4.16 5.91
C GLY A 263 -6.41 4.22 7.34
N SER A 264 -5.65 4.78 8.27
CA SER A 264 -6.04 5.02 9.66
C SER A 264 -7.17 6.05 9.79
N GLY A 265 -7.32 6.96 8.81
CA GLY A 265 -8.22 8.09 8.92
C GLY A 265 -7.69 9.22 9.81
N GLU A 266 -6.45 9.11 10.30
CA GLU A 266 -5.72 10.12 11.05
C GLU A 266 -4.46 10.52 10.27
N PRO A 267 -4.54 11.52 9.38
CA PRO A 267 -3.37 11.97 8.63
C PRO A 267 -2.31 12.61 9.53
N HIS A 268 -1.06 12.25 9.29
CA HIS A 268 0.10 12.79 9.98
C HIS A 268 1.15 13.29 8.98
N THR A 269 2.02 14.18 9.45
CA THR A 269 3.18 14.61 8.66
C THR A 269 4.33 13.60 8.77
N VAL A 270 5.23 13.63 7.79
CA VAL A 270 6.47 12.83 7.85
C VAL A 270 7.33 13.25 9.06
N GLY A 271 7.37 14.55 9.37
CA GLY A 271 8.04 15.07 10.57
C GLY A 271 7.44 14.54 11.87
N GLU A 272 6.11 14.54 11.99
CA GLU A 272 5.41 13.95 13.15
C GLU A 272 5.75 12.47 13.34
N MET A 273 5.83 11.70 12.24
CA MET A 273 6.28 10.31 12.31
C MET A 273 7.72 10.19 12.79
N ALA A 274 8.63 11.01 12.26
CA ALA A 274 10.03 10.99 12.67
C ALA A 274 10.19 11.27 14.17
N THR A 275 9.53 12.31 14.66
CA THR A 275 9.58 12.72 16.07
C THR A 275 8.96 11.66 16.98
N ALA A 276 7.78 11.14 16.64
CA ALA A 276 7.12 10.10 17.44
C ALA A 276 7.96 8.83 17.52
N LEU A 277 8.61 8.44 16.41
CA LEU A 277 9.45 7.25 16.36
C LEU A 277 10.77 7.46 17.13
N ALA A 278 11.42 8.63 17.00
CA ALA A 278 12.63 8.97 17.74
C ALA A 278 12.39 8.93 19.26
N ALA A 279 11.32 9.57 19.72
CA ALA A 279 10.91 9.58 21.12
C ALA A 279 10.59 8.16 21.63
N ALA A 280 9.85 7.37 20.85
CA ALA A 280 9.50 5.99 21.22
C ALA A 280 10.71 5.04 21.28
N HIS A 281 11.73 5.30 20.44
CA HIS A 281 12.98 4.55 20.42
C HIS A 281 13.97 5.00 21.50
N GLY A 282 13.83 6.23 22.01
CA GLY A 282 14.84 6.87 22.87
C GLY A 282 16.10 7.27 22.07
N GLY A 283 15.92 7.58 20.78
CA GLY A 283 17.02 7.97 19.88
C GLY A 283 17.14 9.48 19.69
N PRO A 284 18.10 9.93 18.86
CA PRO A 284 18.31 11.35 18.57
C PRO A 284 17.10 11.99 17.86
N GLU A 285 16.91 13.29 18.08
CA GLU A 285 15.88 14.10 17.43
C GLU A 285 16.05 14.11 15.89
N PRO A 286 14.95 14.10 15.13
CA PRO A 286 15.00 14.19 13.66
C PRO A 286 15.63 15.49 13.16
N VAL A 287 16.30 15.42 12.01
CA VAL A 287 16.88 16.57 11.31
C VAL A 287 16.11 16.83 10.02
N VAL A 288 15.50 18.01 9.91
CA VAL A 288 14.90 18.50 8.65
C VAL A 288 16.02 18.99 7.73
N THR A 289 16.13 18.40 6.55
CA THR A 289 17.31 18.59 5.67
C THR A 289 17.10 19.63 4.58
N GLY A 290 15.85 19.92 4.17
CA GLY A 290 15.56 20.69 2.96
C GLY A 290 15.83 19.95 1.65
N GLU A 291 16.46 18.76 1.69
CA GLU A 291 16.65 17.90 0.52
C GLU A 291 15.33 17.34 0.04
N TYR A 292 15.18 17.09 -1.26
CA TYR A 292 13.95 16.55 -1.83
C TYR A 292 14.23 15.39 -2.80
N ARG A 293 13.18 14.64 -3.14
CA ARG A 293 13.22 13.62 -4.20
C ARG A 293 12.22 14.00 -5.27
N LEU A 294 12.68 14.10 -6.52
CA LEU A 294 11.78 14.28 -7.65
C LEU A 294 10.85 13.07 -7.74
N GLY A 295 9.55 13.35 -7.88
CA GLY A 295 8.51 12.33 -7.88
C GLY A 295 8.01 11.90 -6.49
N ASP A 296 8.55 12.43 -5.39
CA ASP A 296 7.88 12.28 -4.09
C ASP A 296 6.58 13.10 -4.10
N VAL A 297 5.54 12.54 -3.50
CA VAL A 297 4.20 13.15 -3.47
C VAL A 297 4.11 14.09 -2.29
N ARG A 298 3.61 15.30 -2.46
CA ARG A 298 3.54 16.24 -1.33
C ARG A 298 2.51 15.80 -0.29
N HIS A 299 1.25 15.58 -0.67
CA HIS A 299 0.20 15.13 0.24
C HIS A 299 -0.65 14.01 -0.37
N ILE A 300 -0.67 12.84 0.29
CA ILE A 300 -1.54 11.72 -0.08
C ILE A 300 -2.13 11.08 1.17
N THR A 301 -3.40 11.40 1.42
CA THR A 301 -4.09 11.08 2.69
C THR A 301 -5.43 10.42 2.40
N ALA A 302 -5.69 9.26 2.99
CA ALA A 302 -6.83 8.42 2.64
C ALA A 302 -8.15 9.05 3.10
N ASP A 303 -9.20 8.90 2.29
CA ASP A 303 -10.55 8.76 2.81
C ASP A 303 -10.94 7.28 2.80
N SER A 304 -10.99 6.67 3.98
CA SER A 304 -11.45 5.27 4.17
C SER A 304 -12.92 5.15 4.56
N ALA A 305 -13.74 6.20 4.38
CA ALA A 305 -15.17 6.18 4.73
C ALA A 305 -15.95 5.04 4.07
N ARG A 306 -15.62 4.75 2.80
CA ARG A 306 -16.25 3.68 2.04
C ARG A 306 -15.99 2.31 2.67
N LEU A 307 -14.73 2.01 3.00
CA LEU A 307 -14.33 0.76 3.67
C LEU A 307 -15.07 0.58 5.00
N ARG A 308 -15.17 1.66 5.79
CA ARG A 308 -15.86 1.65 7.09
C ARG A 308 -17.35 1.41 6.98
N THR A 309 -17.99 2.03 5.99
CA THR A 309 -19.45 2.02 5.85
C THR A 309 -19.94 0.75 5.16
N GLU A 310 -19.21 0.27 4.15
CA GLU A 310 -19.63 -0.88 3.36
C GLU A 310 -19.16 -2.20 3.98
N LEU A 311 -17.95 -2.27 4.55
CA LEU A 311 -17.38 -3.53 5.05
C LEU A 311 -17.30 -3.59 6.59
N GLY A 312 -17.70 -2.53 7.30
CA GLY A 312 -17.70 -2.49 8.77
C GLY A 312 -16.31 -2.47 9.41
N TRP A 313 -15.25 -2.38 8.60
CA TRP A 313 -13.87 -2.31 9.08
C TRP A 313 -13.58 -0.95 9.72
N ARG A 314 -12.76 -0.93 10.78
CA ARG A 314 -12.20 0.31 11.35
C ARG A 314 -10.78 0.05 11.84
N PRO A 315 -9.86 1.00 11.67
CA PRO A 315 -8.53 0.90 12.26
C PRO A 315 -8.65 0.96 13.79
N ARG A 316 -7.86 0.15 14.49
CA ARG A 316 -7.89 0.01 15.95
C ARG A 316 -6.61 0.45 16.63
N VAL A 317 -5.48 0.44 15.91
CA VAL A 317 -4.20 0.84 16.48
C VAL A 317 -3.97 2.33 16.25
N GLY A 318 -3.99 3.11 17.33
CA GLY A 318 -3.73 4.55 17.26
C GLY A 318 -2.27 4.87 16.92
N PHE A 319 -2.02 6.03 16.31
CA PHE A 319 -0.69 6.41 15.82
C PHE A 319 0.41 6.27 16.87
N GLN A 320 0.21 6.86 18.06
CA GLN A 320 1.20 6.84 19.16
C GLN A 320 1.47 5.43 19.71
N GLU A 321 0.45 4.58 19.79
CA GLU A 321 0.58 3.19 20.22
C GLU A 321 1.38 2.40 19.17
N GLY A 322 1.00 2.51 17.90
CA GLY A 322 1.70 1.85 16.81
C GLY A 322 3.15 2.29 16.69
N MET A 323 3.48 3.58 16.88
CA MET A 323 4.88 4.05 16.87
C MET A 323 5.70 3.44 18.00
N ARG A 324 5.13 3.33 19.21
CA ARG A 324 5.77 2.67 20.35
C ARG A 324 6.04 1.18 20.10
N GLU A 325 5.08 0.47 19.52
CA GLU A 325 5.27 -0.93 19.12
C GLU A 325 6.34 -1.04 18.03
N PHE A 326 6.23 -0.22 16.98
CA PHE A 326 7.13 -0.26 15.85
C PHE A 326 8.58 0.04 16.24
N ALA A 327 8.82 1.01 17.11
CA ALA A 327 10.14 1.38 17.62
C ALA A 327 10.87 0.21 18.29
N ARG A 328 10.13 -0.69 18.95
CA ARG A 328 10.65 -1.77 19.80
C ARG A 328 10.62 -3.15 19.14
N ALA A 329 9.90 -3.30 18.03
CA ALA A 329 9.83 -4.57 17.33
C ALA A 329 11.22 -5.05 16.87
N GLY A 330 11.37 -6.35 16.62
CA GLY A 330 12.58 -6.88 15.96
C GLY A 330 12.70 -6.33 14.53
N LEU A 331 13.93 -6.04 14.10
CA LEU A 331 14.21 -5.63 12.72
C LEU A 331 14.40 -6.86 11.84
N ARG A 332 13.64 -6.95 10.76
CA ARG A 332 13.81 -8.00 9.74
C ARG A 332 14.94 -7.62 8.78
N GLY A 333 15.68 -8.59 8.27
CA GLY A 333 16.54 -8.37 7.09
C GLY A 333 15.73 -7.84 5.90
N ALA A 334 16.40 -7.15 4.97
CA ALA A 334 15.80 -6.71 3.71
C ALA A 334 15.30 -7.90 2.88
#